data_AF-A0AAJ3NQS5-F1
#
_entry.id   AF-A0AAJ3NQS5-F1
#
_cell.length_a   1.000
_cell.length_b   1.000
_cell.length_c   1.000
_cell.angle_alpha   90.00
_cell.angle_beta   90.00
_cell.angle_gamma   90.00
#
_symmetry.space_group_name_H-M   'P 1'
#
loop_
_entity.id
_entity.type
_entity.pdbx_description
1 polymer ?
#
loop_
_entity_poly.entity_id
_entity_poly.type
_entity_poly.pdbx_seq_one_letter_code
_entity_poly.pdbx_strand_id
1 'polypeptide(L)'
;MADLSGEWLRNAGRRGVPRPVVAEIARRHGITAESFRVLDGMEKVEDPDGKSFFLLPPGIPGGRARRAALLTYVLNAATDYGAAGDAGDFPPTPYSADEVARIAERQHANAWTYARDVGFVHRNGGRLVATPNGILMGVGGNRIQRQFSRRGGTTWGDIFMLNLGGVADPAGELRRIVRSGRAWHVDLDRLLHHEERHSRQWAAKGYAGMLRDYAWELVRELVFGKTNRLEEDAGLSDGGYR
;
A
#
# COMPACT_ATOMS: atom_id res chain seq x y z
N MET A 1 25.00 -7.28 2.03
CA MET A 1 23.64 -6.99 2.51
C MET A 1 23.51 -5.47 2.53
N ALA A 2 22.45 -4.88 1.98
CA ALA A 2 22.32 -3.42 1.93
C ALA A 2 22.15 -2.86 3.34
N ASP A 3 22.82 -1.74 3.65
CA ASP A 3 22.66 -1.03 4.93
C ASP A 3 21.34 -0.24 4.96
N LEU A 4 20.23 -0.97 5.16
CA LEU A 4 18.88 -0.41 5.20
C LEU A 4 18.64 0.42 6.47
N SER A 5 19.34 0.13 7.57
CA SER A 5 19.25 0.95 8.78
C SER A 5 19.88 2.32 8.56
N GLY A 6 21.05 2.40 7.93
CA GLY A 6 21.64 3.68 7.54
C GLY A 6 20.82 4.37 6.45
N GLU A 7 20.19 3.62 5.54
CA GLU A 7 19.27 4.18 4.55
C GLU A 7 18.05 4.85 5.20
N TRP A 8 17.46 4.23 6.23
CA TRP A 8 16.38 4.83 7.01
C TRP A 8 16.79 6.18 7.60
N LEU A 9 17.98 6.27 8.22
CA LEU A 9 18.48 7.52 8.78
C LEU A 9 18.73 8.59 7.70
N ARG A 10 19.24 8.19 6.53
CA ARG A 10 19.43 9.10 5.39
C ARG A 10 18.10 9.59 4.84
N ASN A 11 17.11 8.71 4.71
CA ASN A 11 15.77 9.06 4.23
C ASN A 11 15.09 10.05 5.20
N ALA A 12 15.18 9.79 6.51
CA ALA A 12 14.70 10.71 7.55
C ALA A 12 15.39 12.08 7.47
N GLY A 13 16.71 12.10 7.29
CA GLY A 13 17.48 13.35 7.11
C GLY A 13 17.07 14.15 5.87
N ARG A 14 16.91 13.48 4.72
CA ARG A 14 16.47 14.13 3.46
C ARG A 14 15.08 14.75 3.58
N ARG A 15 14.20 14.14 4.38
CA ARG A 15 12.81 14.58 4.60
C ARG A 15 12.65 15.52 5.79
N GLY A 16 13.75 15.96 6.40
CA GLY A 16 13.73 16.88 7.53
C GLY A 16 13.11 16.29 8.81
N VAL A 17 13.02 14.96 8.94
CA VAL A 17 12.47 14.31 10.12
C VAL A 17 13.42 14.53 11.31
N PRO A 18 12.93 15.11 12.43
CA PRO A 18 13.77 15.34 13.59
C PRO A 18 14.33 14.04 14.19
N ARG A 19 15.61 14.05 14.60
CA ARG A 19 16.25 12.90 15.27
C ARG A 19 15.44 12.34 16.46
N PRO A 20 14.81 13.16 17.33
CA PRO A 20 13.98 12.64 18.41
C PRO A 20 12.79 11.79 17.92
N VAL A 21 12.22 12.09 16.76
CA VAL A 21 11.12 11.31 16.16
C VAL A 21 11.62 9.93 15.74
N VAL A 22 12.78 9.87 15.06
CA VAL A 22 13.41 8.60 14.66
C VAL A 22 13.77 7.76 15.89
N ALA A 23 14.35 8.38 16.91
CA ALA A 23 14.69 7.70 18.16
C ALA A 23 13.45 7.15 18.87
N GLU A 24 12.34 7.90 18.87
CA GLU A 24 11.08 7.45 19.47
C GLU A 24 10.47 6.27 18.70
N ILE A 25 10.49 6.29 17.37
CA ILE A 25 10.07 5.15 16.54
C ILE A 25 10.91 3.91 16.88
N ALA A 26 12.24 4.06 16.94
CA ALA A 26 13.15 2.97 17.28
C ALA A 26 12.84 2.39 18.65
N ARG A 27 12.66 3.24 19.67
CA ARG A 27 12.40 2.85 21.06
C ARG A 27 11.03 2.19 21.23
N ARG A 28 9.96 2.83 20.75
CA ARG A 28 8.57 2.38 20.98
C ARG A 28 8.24 1.11 20.21
N HIS A 29 8.78 0.94 19.02
CA HIS A 29 8.47 -0.20 18.13
C HIS A 29 9.60 -1.23 18.04
N GLY A 30 10.66 -1.06 18.84
CA GLY A 30 11.82 -1.97 18.84
C GLY A 30 12.49 -2.07 17.47
N ILE A 31 12.53 -0.98 16.71
CA ILE A 31 13.16 -0.97 15.38
C ILE A 31 14.67 -0.87 15.56
N THR A 32 15.36 -1.94 15.18
CA THR A 32 16.82 -2.03 15.17
C THR A 32 17.31 -2.27 13.74
N ALA A 33 18.62 -2.26 13.53
CA ALA A 33 19.21 -2.62 12.24
C ALA A 33 18.79 -4.03 11.78
N GLU A 34 18.61 -4.96 12.72
CA GLU A 34 18.16 -6.33 12.42
C GLU A 34 16.70 -6.38 11.95
N SER A 35 15.86 -5.43 12.34
CA SER A 35 14.47 -5.39 11.90
C SER A 35 14.36 -5.40 10.37
N PHE A 36 15.23 -4.65 9.68
CA PHE A 36 15.21 -4.53 8.22
C PHE A 36 15.63 -5.81 7.47
N ARG A 37 16.22 -6.82 8.13
CA ARG A 37 16.52 -8.12 7.50
C ARG A 37 15.28 -8.81 6.95
N VAL A 38 14.08 -8.45 7.41
CA VAL A 38 12.84 -8.97 6.82
C VAL A 38 12.78 -8.73 5.31
N LEU A 39 13.39 -7.64 4.82
CA LEU A 39 13.43 -7.21 3.42
C LEU A 39 14.50 -7.94 2.60
N ASP A 40 15.37 -8.74 3.22
CA ASP A 40 16.44 -9.46 2.52
C ASP A 40 15.89 -10.44 1.47
N GLY A 41 16.45 -10.43 0.27
CA GLY A 41 15.98 -11.27 -0.84
C GLY A 41 14.67 -10.78 -1.48
N MET A 42 14.17 -9.61 -1.08
CA MET A 42 13.19 -8.84 -1.88
C MET A 42 13.95 -7.92 -2.82
N GLU A 43 13.44 -7.74 -4.04
CA GLU A 43 14.03 -6.78 -4.96
C GLU A 43 13.56 -5.37 -4.59
N LYS A 44 14.52 -4.47 -4.32
CA LYS A 44 14.24 -3.06 -4.11
C LYS A 44 14.05 -2.36 -5.45
N VAL A 45 12.95 -1.62 -5.59
CA VAL A 45 12.64 -0.77 -6.74
C VAL A 45 12.41 0.62 -6.22
N GLU A 46 13.04 1.62 -6.82
CA GLU A 46 12.88 3.03 -6.44
C GLU A 46 12.02 3.76 -7.47
N ASP A 47 11.20 4.69 -6.98
CA ASP A 47 10.46 5.63 -7.82
C ASP A 47 11.29 6.90 -8.13
N PRO A 48 10.78 7.83 -8.96
CA PRO A 48 11.50 9.06 -9.31
C PRO A 48 11.89 9.95 -8.12
N ASP A 49 11.15 9.86 -7.00
CA ASP A 49 11.41 10.63 -5.78
C ASP A 49 12.36 9.89 -4.81
N GLY A 50 12.86 8.72 -5.23
CA GLY A 50 13.77 7.89 -4.45
C GLY A 50 13.09 7.16 -3.29
N LYS A 51 11.76 6.97 -3.33
CA LYS A 51 11.05 6.10 -2.40
C LYS A 51 11.27 4.65 -2.78
N SER A 52 11.55 3.83 -1.78
CA SER A 52 11.83 2.40 -1.93
C SER A 52 10.55 1.58 -1.83
N PHE A 53 10.38 0.69 -2.80
CA PHE A 53 9.38 -0.36 -2.86
C PHE A 53 10.09 -1.72 -2.85
N PHE A 54 9.46 -2.76 -2.31
CA PHE A 54 10.08 -4.09 -2.24
C PHE A 54 9.19 -5.15 -2.87
N LEU A 55 9.65 -5.70 -4.00
CA LEU A 55 8.95 -6.77 -4.69
C LEU A 55 9.05 -8.06 -3.88
N LEU A 56 7.90 -8.61 -3.51
CA LEU A 56 7.80 -9.77 -2.66
C LEU A 56 8.13 -11.05 -3.46
N PRO A 57 9.02 -11.93 -2.96
CA PRO A 57 9.29 -13.18 -3.63
C PRO A 57 8.06 -14.10 -3.63
N PRO A 58 7.89 -14.94 -4.66
CA PRO A 58 6.87 -15.98 -4.65
C PRO A 58 6.96 -16.85 -3.40
N GLY A 59 5.81 -17.25 -2.86
CA GLY A 59 5.76 -18.12 -1.66
C GLY A 59 6.16 -17.43 -0.34
N ILE A 60 6.35 -16.11 -0.32
CA ILE A 60 6.63 -15.39 0.93
C ILE A 60 5.56 -15.68 2.00
N PRO A 61 5.96 -15.98 3.26
CA PRO A 61 5.00 -16.14 4.34
C PRO A 61 4.24 -14.83 4.62
N GLY A 62 2.95 -14.94 4.92
CA GLY A 62 2.08 -13.78 5.18
C GLY A 62 2.61 -12.84 6.28
N GLY A 63 3.07 -13.39 7.40
CA GLY A 63 3.66 -12.60 8.48
C GLY A 63 4.92 -11.83 8.04
N ARG A 64 5.71 -12.40 7.12
CA ARG A 64 6.88 -11.73 6.54
C ARG A 64 6.44 -10.62 5.59
N ALA A 65 5.41 -10.85 4.77
CA ALA A 65 4.85 -9.82 3.89
C ALA A 65 4.26 -8.63 4.67
N ARG A 66 3.56 -8.89 5.79
CA ARG A 66 3.06 -7.85 6.70
C ARG A 66 4.18 -6.98 7.24
N ARG A 67 5.20 -7.63 7.82
CA ARG A 67 6.36 -6.92 8.38
C ARG A 67 7.17 -6.20 7.31
N ALA A 68 7.24 -6.74 6.09
CA ALA A 68 7.84 -6.05 4.95
C ALA A 68 7.09 -4.75 4.63
N ALA A 69 5.76 -4.80 4.50
CA ALA A 69 4.94 -3.59 4.28
C ALA A 69 5.18 -2.52 5.35
N LEU A 70 5.16 -2.90 6.64
CA LEU A 70 5.43 -1.96 7.73
C LEU A 70 6.84 -1.37 7.65
N LEU A 71 7.87 -2.20 7.45
CA LEU A 71 9.25 -1.71 7.40
C LEU A 71 9.58 -0.96 6.12
N THR A 72 8.84 -1.17 5.03
CA THR A 72 8.93 -0.30 3.85
C THR A 72 8.45 1.11 4.17
N TYR A 73 7.33 1.28 4.88
CA TYR A 73 6.92 2.60 5.39
C TYR A 73 8.00 3.23 6.29
N VAL A 74 8.49 2.46 7.28
CA VAL A 74 9.51 2.95 8.22
C VAL A 74 10.77 3.39 7.49
N LEU A 75 11.28 2.57 6.56
CA LEU A 75 12.49 2.85 5.78
C LEU A 75 12.38 4.17 5.01
N ASN A 76 11.22 4.44 4.39
CA ASN A 76 11.03 5.62 3.55
C ASN A 76 10.97 6.94 4.33
N ALA A 77 10.58 6.88 5.61
CA ALA A 77 10.49 8.03 6.52
C ALA A 77 9.48 9.13 6.13
N ALA A 78 8.62 8.89 5.13
CA ALA A 78 7.34 9.53 4.81
C ALA A 78 6.82 8.93 3.49
N THR A 79 5.66 9.40 3.02
CA THR A 79 5.16 9.11 1.66
C THR A 79 5.37 10.29 0.69
N ASP A 80 5.66 11.50 1.21
CA ASP A 80 5.73 12.76 0.44
C ASP A 80 4.37 13.21 -0.16
N TYR A 81 3.27 12.64 0.35
CA TYR A 81 1.91 13.01 -0.04
C TYR A 81 1.65 14.50 0.23
N GLY A 82 1.15 15.22 -0.79
CA GLY A 82 0.88 16.65 -0.71
C GLY A 82 2.13 17.55 -0.74
N ALA A 83 3.33 17.02 -0.99
CA ALA A 83 4.55 17.82 -1.10
C ALA A 83 4.74 18.49 -2.48
N ALA A 84 4.10 17.98 -3.54
CA ALA A 84 4.32 18.39 -4.93
C ALA A 84 3.43 19.55 -5.42
N GLY A 85 2.98 20.45 -4.55
CA GLY A 85 2.22 21.64 -4.94
C GLY A 85 0.76 21.41 -5.36
N ASP A 86 0.36 20.16 -5.60
CA ASP A 86 -1.05 19.77 -5.68
C ASP A 86 -1.63 19.66 -4.26
N ALA A 87 -2.73 20.36 -4.02
CA ALA A 87 -3.51 20.21 -2.79
C ALA A 87 -4.04 18.77 -2.75
N GLY A 88 -3.34 17.89 -2.04
CA GLY A 88 -3.82 16.53 -1.79
C GLY A 88 -5.24 16.58 -1.22
N ASP A 89 -6.03 15.55 -1.47
CA ASP A 89 -7.43 15.48 -1.03
C ASP A 89 -7.58 15.50 0.50
N PHE A 90 -6.49 15.32 1.26
CA PHE A 90 -6.44 15.32 2.72
C PHE A 90 -5.13 15.91 3.26
N PRO A 91 -5.08 16.33 4.53
CA PRO A 91 -3.83 16.68 5.18
C PRO A 91 -2.86 15.48 5.24
N PRO A 92 -1.56 15.68 4.96
CA PRO A 92 -0.57 14.63 5.12
C PRO A 92 -0.46 14.20 6.59
N THR A 93 -0.35 12.90 6.82
CA THR A 93 -0.13 12.37 8.17
C THR A 93 1.38 12.41 8.48
N PRO A 94 1.80 13.07 9.57
CA PRO A 94 3.23 13.19 9.89
C PRO A 94 3.89 11.83 10.16
N TYR A 95 5.13 11.68 9.68
CA TYR A 95 5.96 10.53 10.04
C TYR A 95 6.28 10.56 11.54
N SER A 96 5.77 9.57 12.27
CA SER A 96 5.83 9.54 13.74
C SER A 96 5.68 8.13 14.29
N ALA A 97 6.00 7.94 15.57
CA ALA A 97 5.78 6.67 16.24
C ALA A 97 4.29 6.32 16.37
N ASP A 98 3.40 7.30 16.48
CA ASP A 98 1.96 7.07 16.47
C ASP A 98 1.47 6.61 15.09
N GLU A 99 2.03 7.16 14.02
CA GLU A 99 1.66 6.72 12.67
C GLU A 99 2.14 5.29 12.38
N VAL A 100 3.35 4.93 12.83
CA VAL A 100 3.83 3.53 12.78
C VAL A 100 2.90 2.60 13.57
N ALA A 101 2.44 3.02 14.76
CA ALA A 101 1.50 2.25 15.56
C ALA A 101 0.17 2.06 14.83
N ARG A 102 -0.40 3.13 14.27
CA ARG A 102 -1.66 3.11 13.52
C ARG A 102 -1.60 2.16 12.32
N ILE A 103 -0.49 2.20 11.56
CA ILE A 103 -0.27 1.28 10.42
C ILE A 103 -0.20 -0.16 10.93
N ALA A 104 0.55 -0.43 12.00
CA ALA A 104 0.65 -1.78 12.57
C ALA A 104 -0.71 -2.29 13.05
N GLU A 105 -1.50 -1.46 13.74
CA GLU A 105 -2.86 -1.80 14.20
C GLU A 105 -3.81 -2.09 13.03
N ARG A 106 -3.78 -1.27 11.97
CA ARG A 106 -4.52 -1.52 10.73
C ARG A 106 -4.15 -2.88 10.12
N GLN A 107 -2.85 -3.18 10.04
CA GLN A 107 -2.36 -4.46 9.52
C GLN A 107 -2.76 -5.66 10.39
N HIS A 108 -2.91 -5.44 11.71
CA HIS A 108 -3.44 -6.45 12.62
C HIS A 108 -4.94 -6.68 12.42
N ALA A 109 -5.74 -5.62 12.26
CA ALA A 109 -7.16 -5.73 11.93
C ALA A 109 -7.39 -6.42 10.56
N ASN A 110 -6.48 -6.17 9.60
CA ASN A 110 -6.46 -6.79 8.28
C ASN A 110 -5.57 -8.04 8.21
N ALA A 111 -5.26 -8.72 9.33
CA ALA A 111 -4.31 -9.83 9.34
C ALA A 111 -4.69 -10.99 8.38
N TRP A 112 -5.97 -11.16 8.10
CA TRP A 112 -6.50 -12.12 7.14
C TRP A 112 -5.98 -11.89 5.70
N THR A 113 -5.73 -10.64 5.31
CA THR A 113 -5.13 -10.26 4.02
C THR A 113 -3.77 -10.94 3.86
N TYR A 114 -2.94 -10.84 4.89
CA TYR A 114 -1.60 -11.40 4.87
C TYR A 114 -1.60 -12.92 5.00
N ALA A 115 -2.45 -13.48 5.89
CA ALA A 115 -2.48 -14.91 6.16
C ALA A 115 -3.02 -15.73 4.98
N ARG A 116 -3.99 -15.18 4.23
CA ARG A 116 -4.69 -15.91 3.15
C ARG A 116 -4.37 -15.37 1.76
N ASP A 117 -4.50 -14.06 1.58
CA ASP A 117 -4.65 -13.47 0.25
C ASP A 117 -3.31 -13.21 -0.44
N VAL A 118 -2.23 -12.95 0.30
CA VAL A 118 -0.86 -12.89 -0.27
C VAL A 118 -0.50 -14.20 -0.98
N GLY A 119 -0.70 -15.34 -0.32
CA GLY A 119 -0.44 -16.66 -0.90
C GLY A 119 -1.38 -16.96 -2.08
N PHE A 120 -2.64 -16.52 -1.98
CA PHE A 120 -3.61 -16.67 -3.07
C PHE A 120 -3.20 -15.88 -4.31
N VAL A 121 -2.80 -14.61 -4.19
CA VAL A 121 -2.34 -13.78 -5.32
C VAL A 121 -1.14 -14.45 -6.01
N HIS A 122 -0.12 -14.85 -5.25
CA HIS A 122 1.08 -15.47 -5.82
C HIS A 122 0.80 -16.80 -6.54
N ARG A 123 -0.07 -17.66 -5.97
CA ARG A 123 -0.47 -18.94 -6.60
C ARG A 123 -1.26 -18.74 -7.90
N ASN A 124 -1.95 -17.61 -8.04
CA ASN A 124 -2.73 -17.28 -9.24
C ASN A 124 -1.94 -16.43 -10.25
N GLY A 125 -0.61 -16.40 -10.13
CA GLY A 125 0.27 -15.72 -11.06
C GLY A 125 0.42 -14.21 -10.82
N GLY A 126 -0.27 -13.64 -9.83
CA GLY A 126 -0.09 -12.24 -9.44
C GLY A 126 1.24 -12.01 -8.70
N ARG A 127 1.68 -10.77 -8.66
CA ARG A 127 2.85 -10.33 -7.88
C ARG A 127 2.49 -9.13 -7.03
N LEU A 128 3.21 -8.99 -5.92
CA LEU A 128 2.97 -7.96 -4.91
C LEU A 128 4.25 -7.21 -4.60
N VAL A 129 4.11 -5.92 -4.33
CA VAL A 129 5.16 -5.04 -3.85
C VAL A 129 4.73 -4.42 -2.53
N ALA A 130 5.63 -4.36 -1.55
CA ALA A 130 5.45 -3.55 -0.35
C ALA A 130 5.67 -2.07 -0.68
N THR A 131 4.75 -1.21 -0.24
CA THR A 131 4.75 0.22 -0.61
C THR A 131 5.19 1.12 0.54
N PRO A 132 5.62 2.37 0.24
CA PRO A 132 5.90 3.38 1.25
C PRO A 132 4.71 3.73 2.16
N ASN A 133 3.47 3.34 1.82
CA ASN A 133 2.25 3.63 2.60
C ASN A 133 1.89 2.50 3.59
N GLY A 134 2.74 1.48 3.71
CA GLY A 134 2.53 0.37 4.64
C GLY A 134 1.48 -0.64 4.19
N ILE A 135 1.11 -0.62 2.90
CA ILE A 135 0.18 -1.58 2.28
C ILE A 135 0.92 -2.38 1.20
N LEU A 136 0.22 -3.32 0.56
CA LEU A 136 0.72 -4.06 -0.59
C LEU A 136 0.02 -3.55 -1.87
N MET A 137 0.78 -3.41 -2.94
CA MET A 137 0.25 -3.15 -4.28
C MET A 137 0.55 -4.34 -5.19
N GLY A 138 -0.38 -4.71 -6.06
CA GLY A 138 -0.27 -5.88 -6.90
C GLY A 138 -0.83 -5.71 -8.30
N VAL A 139 -0.33 -6.55 -9.20
CA VAL A 139 -0.85 -6.70 -10.57
C VAL A 139 -0.94 -8.19 -10.93
N GLY A 140 -1.72 -8.51 -11.97
CA GLY A 140 -1.92 -9.89 -12.43
C GLY A 140 -2.99 -10.64 -11.64
N GLY A 141 -2.95 -11.98 -11.65
CA GLY A 141 -3.96 -12.83 -11.02
C GLY A 141 -4.96 -13.46 -11.99
N ASN A 142 -5.98 -14.15 -11.46
CA ASN A 142 -6.99 -14.88 -12.22
C ASN A 142 -8.24 -14.04 -12.55
N ARG A 143 -9.12 -14.51 -13.45
CA ARG A 143 -10.27 -13.74 -14.01
C ARG A 143 -11.28 -13.25 -12.96
N ILE A 144 -11.37 -13.91 -11.80
CA ILE A 144 -12.26 -13.52 -10.70
C ILE A 144 -11.75 -12.24 -10.02
N GLN A 145 -10.43 -12.09 -9.86
CA GLN A 145 -9.82 -10.84 -9.40
C GLN A 145 -10.00 -9.70 -10.41
N ARG A 146 -10.19 -10.00 -11.70
CA ARG A 146 -10.46 -9.01 -12.77
C ARG A 146 -11.91 -8.49 -12.78
N GLN A 147 -12.88 -9.20 -12.20
CA GLN A 147 -14.30 -8.79 -12.25
C GLN A 147 -14.67 -7.72 -11.21
N PHE A 148 -13.93 -7.62 -10.11
CA PHE A 148 -14.17 -6.62 -9.06
C PHE A 148 -13.53 -5.25 -9.34
N SER A 149 -12.76 -5.13 -10.42
CA SER A 149 -11.97 -3.94 -10.74
C SER A 149 -12.56 -3.07 -11.83
N ARG A 150 -13.86 -2.77 -11.75
CA ARG A 150 -14.39 -1.68 -12.58
C ARG A 150 -13.72 -0.37 -12.10
N ARG A 151 -13.15 0.36 -13.08
CA ARG A 151 -12.56 1.72 -13.02
C ARG A 151 -11.05 1.86 -12.77
N GLY A 152 -10.37 1.10 -11.92
CA GLY A 152 -8.88 1.11 -11.98
C GLY A 152 -8.12 0.41 -10.86
N GLY A 153 -8.80 -0.43 -10.10
CA GLY A 153 -8.19 -1.31 -9.13
C GLY A 153 -9.16 -1.64 -8.03
N THR A 154 -8.71 -2.43 -7.06
CA THR A 154 -9.52 -2.76 -5.89
C THR A 154 -8.63 -2.94 -4.69
N THR A 155 -8.90 -2.17 -3.64
CA THR A 155 -8.32 -2.43 -2.32
C THR A 155 -9.13 -3.45 -1.54
N TRP A 156 -8.45 -4.50 -1.10
CA TRP A 156 -9.00 -5.63 -0.36
C TRP A 156 -8.17 -5.87 0.90
N GLY A 157 -8.64 -5.33 2.02
CA GLY A 157 -7.84 -5.23 3.25
C GLY A 157 -6.64 -4.32 3.01
N ASP A 158 -5.42 -4.85 3.14
CA ASP A 158 -4.17 -4.12 2.84
C ASP A 158 -3.55 -4.46 1.47
N ILE A 159 -4.27 -5.13 0.55
CA ILE A 159 -3.80 -5.36 -0.83
C ILE A 159 -4.60 -4.49 -1.79
N PHE A 160 -3.92 -3.58 -2.48
CA PHE A 160 -4.42 -2.88 -3.65
C PHE A 160 -4.04 -3.62 -4.94
N MET A 161 -5.02 -4.15 -5.67
CA MET A 161 -4.80 -4.79 -6.96
C MET A 161 -5.13 -3.82 -8.10
N LEU A 162 -4.14 -3.46 -8.90
CA LEU A 162 -4.29 -2.67 -10.13
C LEU A 162 -4.95 -3.49 -11.24
N ASN A 163 -5.87 -2.89 -11.99
CA ASN A 163 -6.52 -3.54 -13.12
C ASN A 163 -5.92 -3.16 -14.47
N LEU A 164 -4.87 -3.89 -14.87
CA LEU A 164 -4.16 -3.68 -16.13
C LEU A 164 -4.52 -4.73 -17.20
N GLY A 165 -5.63 -5.45 -17.02
CA GLY A 165 -6.02 -6.53 -17.92
C GLY A 165 -5.11 -7.76 -17.82
N GLY A 166 -4.80 -8.40 -18.97
CA GLY A 166 -3.94 -9.57 -19.03
C GLY A 166 -2.45 -9.21 -18.98
N VAL A 167 -1.83 -9.31 -17.80
CA VAL A 167 -0.40 -9.00 -17.63
C VAL A 167 0.42 -10.28 -17.73
N ALA A 168 1.31 -10.37 -18.73
CA ALA A 168 2.17 -11.53 -18.96
C ALA A 168 3.36 -11.59 -17.97
N ASP A 169 3.94 -10.44 -17.62
CA ASP A 169 4.97 -10.30 -16.58
C ASP A 169 4.54 -9.32 -15.49
N PRO A 170 3.84 -9.81 -14.45
CA PRO A 170 3.38 -8.99 -13.34
C PRO A 170 4.52 -8.31 -12.55
N ALA A 171 5.67 -8.96 -12.42
CA ALA A 171 6.81 -8.36 -11.71
C ALA A 171 7.41 -7.20 -12.53
N GLY A 172 7.61 -7.40 -13.83
CA GLY A 172 8.07 -6.35 -14.74
C GLY A 172 7.12 -5.16 -14.80
N GLU A 173 5.81 -5.41 -14.78
CA GLU A 173 4.80 -4.34 -14.76
C GLU A 173 4.85 -3.52 -13.46
N LEU A 174 4.94 -4.18 -12.30
CA LEU A 174 5.12 -3.46 -11.02
C LEU A 174 6.39 -2.59 -11.03
N ARG A 175 7.49 -3.10 -11.58
CA ARG A 175 8.73 -2.30 -11.73
C ARG A 175 8.50 -1.08 -12.61
N ARG A 176 7.78 -1.22 -13.73
CA ARG A 176 7.47 -0.10 -14.63
C ARG A 176 6.68 0.99 -13.91
N ILE A 177 5.63 0.60 -13.19
CA ILE A 177 4.74 1.52 -12.46
C ILE A 177 5.48 2.26 -11.35
N VAL A 178 6.30 1.54 -10.57
CA VAL A 178 7.11 2.16 -9.52
C VAL A 178 8.10 3.14 -10.13
N ARG A 179 8.86 2.72 -11.16
CA ARG A 179 9.88 3.57 -11.79
C ARG A 179 9.32 4.79 -12.51
N SER A 180 8.08 4.72 -13.01
CA SER A 180 7.40 5.87 -13.60
C SER A 180 6.82 6.82 -12.56
N GLY A 181 6.66 6.38 -11.31
CA GLY A 181 5.93 7.10 -10.27
C GLY A 181 4.45 7.31 -10.62
N ARG A 182 3.90 6.54 -11.57
CA ARG A 182 2.55 6.74 -12.10
C ARG A 182 1.87 5.43 -12.44
N ALA A 183 0.59 5.32 -12.10
CA ALA A 183 -0.31 4.28 -12.60
C ALA A 183 -1.33 4.94 -13.54
N TRP A 184 -1.29 4.56 -14.82
CA TRP A 184 -1.97 5.28 -15.90
C TRP A 184 -1.55 6.75 -15.93
N HIS A 185 -2.49 7.67 -15.75
CA HIS A 185 -2.27 9.12 -15.72
C HIS A 185 -2.18 9.67 -14.29
N VAL A 186 -2.38 8.82 -13.27
CA VAL A 186 -2.45 9.22 -11.86
C VAL A 186 -1.08 9.09 -11.20
N ASP A 187 -0.74 10.10 -10.41
CA ASP A 187 0.43 10.07 -9.52
C ASP A 187 0.35 8.89 -8.54
N LEU A 188 1.43 8.12 -8.44
CA LEU A 188 1.42 6.89 -7.64
C LEU A 188 1.30 7.18 -6.15
N ASP A 189 1.84 8.28 -5.65
CA ASP A 189 1.73 8.60 -4.22
C ASP A 189 0.31 8.99 -3.84
N ARG A 190 -0.33 9.84 -4.65
CA ARG A 190 -1.74 10.20 -4.49
C ARG A 190 -2.62 8.95 -4.55
N LEU A 191 -2.39 8.06 -5.51
CA LEU A 191 -3.12 6.80 -5.62
C LEU A 191 -2.91 5.93 -4.37
N LEU A 192 -1.67 5.68 -3.96
CA LEU A 192 -1.41 4.82 -2.80
C LEU A 192 -1.92 5.43 -1.48
N HIS A 193 -1.96 6.75 -1.36
CA HIS A 193 -2.61 7.42 -0.24
C HIS A 193 -4.11 7.15 -0.22
N HIS A 194 -4.79 7.27 -1.37
CA HIS A 194 -6.20 6.94 -1.53
C HIS A 194 -6.48 5.48 -1.13
N GLU A 195 -5.67 4.54 -1.64
CA GLU A 195 -5.84 3.11 -1.35
C GLU A 195 -5.51 2.75 0.11
N GLU A 196 -4.59 3.47 0.75
CA GLU A 196 -4.34 3.32 2.17
C GLU A 196 -5.56 3.72 3.01
N ARG A 197 -6.32 4.73 2.60
CA ARG A 197 -7.60 5.08 3.26
C ARG A 197 -8.65 4.00 3.10
N HIS A 198 -8.77 3.38 1.92
CA HIS A 198 -9.62 2.20 1.75
C HIS A 198 -9.19 1.06 2.67
N SER A 199 -7.87 0.87 2.86
CA SER A 199 -7.35 -0.12 3.80
C SER A 199 -7.77 0.17 5.26
N ARG A 200 -7.85 1.46 5.65
CA ARG A 200 -8.41 1.88 6.95
C ARG A 200 -9.90 1.55 7.07
N GLN A 201 -10.68 1.77 6.01
CA GLN A 201 -12.11 1.44 6.00
C GLN A 201 -12.32 -0.08 6.20
N TRP A 202 -11.50 -0.93 5.57
CA TRP A 202 -11.49 -2.37 5.81
C TRP A 202 -11.18 -2.72 7.26
N ALA A 203 -10.15 -2.11 7.85
CA ALA A 203 -9.78 -2.35 9.25
C ALA A 203 -10.91 -1.96 10.22
N ALA A 204 -11.59 -0.84 9.98
CA ALA A 204 -12.68 -0.36 10.83
C ALA A 204 -13.96 -1.23 10.73
N LYS A 205 -14.29 -1.69 9.52
CA LYS A 205 -15.52 -2.47 9.27
C LYS A 205 -15.34 -3.97 9.45
N GLY A 206 -14.11 -4.46 9.37
CA GLY A 206 -13.77 -5.88 9.37
C GLY A 206 -14.23 -6.61 8.09
N TYR A 207 -13.72 -7.83 7.90
CA TYR A 207 -13.98 -8.64 6.70
C TYR A 207 -15.48 -8.85 6.41
N ALA A 208 -16.27 -9.17 7.45
CA ALA A 208 -17.70 -9.41 7.31
C ALA A 208 -18.51 -8.11 7.11
N GLY A 209 -18.12 -7.01 7.77
CA GLY A 209 -18.78 -5.72 7.61
C GLY A 209 -18.56 -5.14 6.21
N MET A 210 -17.35 -5.28 5.66
CA MET A 210 -17.08 -4.88 4.28
C MET A 210 -17.72 -5.82 3.26
N LEU A 211 -17.80 -7.14 3.47
CA LEU A 211 -18.56 -7.99 2.55
C LEU A 211 -20.05 -7.62 2.51
N ARG A 212 -20.63 -7.26 3.66
CA ARG A 212 -22.02 -6.79 3.73
C ARG A 212 -22.20 -5.44 3.03
N ASP A 213 -21.33 -4.47 3.31
CA ASP A 213 -21.41 -3.13 2.73
C ASP A 213 -21.07 -3.15 1.24
N TYR A 214 -20.12 -3.98 0.81
CA TYR A 214 -19.76 -4.18 -0.60
C TYR A 214 -20.89 -4.88 -1.37
N ALA A 215 -21.53 -5.91 -0.79
CA ALA A 215 -22.72 -6.50 -1.39
C ALA A 215 -23.88 -5.48 -1.49
N TRP A 216 -24.03 -4.61 -0.49
CA TRP A 216 -25.05 -3.57 -0.48
C TRP A 216 -24.77 -2.43 -1.49
N GLU A 217 -23.52 -1.99 -1.61
CA GLU A 217 -23.11 -0.99 -2.61
C GLU A 217 -23.16 -1.56 -4.04
N LEU A 218 -22.82 -2.84 -4.23
CA LEU A 218 -22.98 -3.51 -5.53
C LEU A 218 -24.46 -3.56 -5.94
N VAL A 219 -25.37 -3.82 -5.01
CA VAL A 219 -26.83 -3.73 -5.24
C VAL A 219 -27.25 -2.29 -5.52
N ARG A 220 -26.69 -1.30 -4.82
CA ARG A 220 -27.01 0.12 -5.06
C ARG A 220 -26.53 0.64 -6.40
N GLU A 221 -25.33 0.26 -6.83
CA GLU A 221 -24.79 0.65 -8.13
C GLU A 221 -25.57 -0.03 -9.27
N LEU A 222 -25.91 -1.31 -9.11
CA LEU A 222 -26.64 -2.09 -10.13
C LEU A 222 -28.12 -1.69 -10.26
N VAL A 223 -28.76 -1.25 -9.17
CA VAL A 223 -30.20 -0.90 -9.14
C VAL A 223 -30.44 0.61 -9.25
N PHE A 224 -29.55 1.46 -8.72
CA PHE A 224 -29.80 2.89 -8.56
C PHE A 224 -28.76 3.83 -9.22
N GLY A 225 -27.66 3.32 -9.78
CA GLY A 225 -26.72 4.10 -10.60
C GLY A 225 -26.08 5.33 -9.92
N LYS A 226 -25.89 5.31 -8.59
CA LYS A 226 -25.30 6.43 -7.82
C LYS A 226 -23.82 6.22 -7.49
N THR A 227 -23.06 7.31 -7.40
CA THR A 227 -21.66 7.36 -6.94
C THR A 227 -21.53 6.78 -5.51
N ASN A 228 -20.49 5.99 -5.27
CA ASN A 228 -20.31 5.22 -4.04
C ASN A 228 -19.71 6.10 -2.93
N ARG A 229 -20.34 6.16 -1.74
CA ARG A 229 -19.89 7.00 -0.60
C ARG A 229 -18.48 6.65 -0.13
N LEU A 230 -18.03 5.41 -0.37
CA LEU A 230 -16.67 4.98 -0.04
C LEU A 230 -15.60 5.70 -0.87
N GLU A 231 -15.91 6.05 -2.12
CA GLU A 231 -15.01 6.78 -3.03
C GLU A 231 -14.93 8.27 -2.65
N GLU A 232 -16.03 8.86 -2.17
CA GLU A 232 -16.06 10.24 -1.62
C GLU A 232 -15.20 10.34 -0.34
N ASP A 233 -15.35 9.40 0.60
CA ASP A 233 -14.59 9.37 1.87
C ASP A 233 -13.09 9.06 1.66
N ALA A 234 -12.74 8.41 0.55
CA ALA A 234 -11.38 8.12 0.14
C ALA A 234 -10.75 9.25 -0.69
N GLY A 235 -11.54 10.24 -1.12
CA GLY A 235 -11.09 11.50 -1.72
C GLY A 235 -10.46 11.35 -3.10
N LEU A 236 -11.25 10.96 -4.10
CA LEU A 236 -10.97 11.27 -5.50
C LEU A 236 -12.01 12.29 -5.99
N SER A 237 -11.73 13.56 -5.70
CA SER A 237 -12.64 14.69 -5.96
C SER A 237 -13.02 14.88 -7.44
N ASP A 238 -12.28 14.29 -8.38
CA ASP A 238 -12.56 14.36 -9.83
C ASP A 238 -13.20 13.10 -10.45
N GLY A 239 -13.74 12.18 -9.62
CA GLY A 239 -14.48 11.03 -10.12
C GLY A 239 -13.57 9.96 -10.71
N GLY A 240 -12.76 9.38 -9.81
CA GLY A 240 -11.86 8.25 -10.01
C GLY A 240 -11.94 7.55 -11.37
N TYR A 241 -10.82 7.62 -12.08
CA TYR A 241 -10.53 6.87 -13.30
C TYR A 241 -11.36 7.23 -14.54
N ARG A 242 -11.42 8.52 -14.89
CA ARG A 242 -11.84 8.92 -16.24
C ARG A 242 -10.72 8.76 -17.27
#